data_AF-A0A2M7SGC9-F1
#
_entry.id   AF-A0A2M7SGC9-F1
#
_cell.length_a   1.000
_cell.length_b   1.000
_cell.length_c   1.000
_cell.angle_alpha   90.00
_cell.angle_beta   90.00
_cell.angle_gamma   90.00
#
_symmetry.space_group_name_H-M   'P 1'
#
loop_
_entity.id
_entity.type
_entity.pdbx_description
1 polymer ?
#
loop_
_entity_poly.entity_id
_entity_poly.type
_entity_poly.pdbx_seq_one_letter_code
_entity_poly.pdbx_strand_id
1 'polypeptide(L)'
;MLKKSTGRATLKHRVLSLVKLPDFDKALDKLSKLPPRRVINILIASLCNDDEEVKWKAVSAIGFIVSNIAAKDMEAARTVMRRLMWSLNDESGGIGWGVPEAMGEIMACHEGLAEEFAHILLSYIREDGNYIDYQPLQRGVVWGIGRLAQVRPEILREKDATRLLCPCLGSSDATVRALAAWAMGLLGVEGSRSRLEALLTDNTEVHLYRDRHFGVRRVSEMAREALGSDEVIASKSLIIRRQWTTFKKG
;
A
#
# COMPACT_ATOMS: atom_id res chain seq x y z
N MET A 1 -36.10 -29.04 -7.18
CA MET A 1 -34.89 -29.09 -6.32
C MET A 1 -34.13 -27.77 -6.41
N LEU A 2 -34.37 -26.86 -5.47
CA LEU A 2 -33.64 -25.59 -5.38
C LEU A 2 -32.25 -25.87 -4.77
N LYS A 3 -31.18 -25.68 -5.55
CA LYS A 3 -29.81 -25.71 -5.04
C LYS A 3 -29.67 -24.63 -3.97
N LYS A 4 -29.58 -25.03 -2.69
CA LYS A 4 -29.14 -24.16 -1.59
C LYS A 4 -27.78 -23.58 -1.96
N SER A 5 -27.72 -22.31 -2.37
CA SER A 5 -26.45 -21.62 -2.55
C SER A 5 -25.78 -21.56 -1.18
N THR A 6 -24.69 -22.30 -1.03
CA THR A 6 -23.88 -22.34 0.19
C THR A 6 -23.50 -20.91 0.59
N GLY A 7 -23.72 -20.52 1.85
CA GLY A 7 -23.57 -19.12 2.31
C GLY A 7 -22.20 -18.47 2.05
N ARG A 8 -21.17 -19.26 1.68
CA ARG A 8 -19.87 -18.80 1.19
C ARG A 8 -19.94 -18.14 -0.20
N ALA A 9 -20.70 -18.70 -1.14
CA ALA A 9 -20.89 -18.12 -2.47
C ALA A 9 -21.66 -16.79 -2.39
N THR A 10 -22.69 -16.74 -1.55
CA THR A 10 -23.47 -15.53 -1.28
C THR A 10 -22.61 -14.44 -0.62
N LEU A 11 -21.75 -14.80 0.33
CA LEU A 11 -20.84 -13.84 0.96
C LEU A 11 -19.78 -13.32 -0.03
N LYS A 12 -19.20 -14.18 -0.87
CA LYS A 12 -18.27 -13.76 -1.92
C LYS A 12 -18.91 -12.74 -2.85
N HIS A 13 -20.11 -13.05 -3.36
CA HIS A 13 -20.86 -12.12 -4.21
C HIS A 13 -21.12 -10.78 -3.51
N ARG A 14 -21.56 -10.82 -2.24
CA ARG A 14 -21.81 -9.61 -1.44
C ARG A 14 -20.55 -8.78 -1.21
N VAL A 15 -19.41 -9.39 -0.90
CA VAL A 15 -18.15 -8.65 -0.69
C VAL A 15 -17.71 -7.99 -2.01
N LEU A 16 -17.73 -8.73 -3.12
CA LEU A 16 -17.34 -8.20 -4.42
C LEU A 16 -18.29 -7.08 -4.90
N SER A 17 -19.59 -7.20 -4.64
CA SER A 17 -20.53 -6.13 -5.00
C SER A 17 -20.33 -4.87 -4.16
N LEU A 18 -19.95 -5.00 -2.88
CA LEU A 18 -19.60 -3.86 -2.03
C LEU A 18 -18.31 -3.17 -2.51
N VAL A 19 -17.27 -3.94 -2.85
CA VAL A 19 -16.02 -3.41 -3.39
C VAL A 19 -16.26 -2.61 -4.67
N LYS A 20 -17.25 -2.98 -5.49
CA LYS A 20 -17.61 -2.26 -6.73
C LYS A 20 -18.50 -1.03 -6.53
N LEU A 21 -18.94 -0.71 -5.31
CA LEU A 21 -19.77 0.47 -5.09
C LEU A 21 -18.98 1.77 -5.40
N PRO A 22 -19.64 2.79 -6.00
CA PRO A 22 -19.02 4.11 -6.19
C PRO A 22 -18.72 4.81 -4.86
N ASP A 23 -19.67 4.76 -3.91
CA ASP A 23 -19.50 5.26 -2.55
C ASP A 23 -18.72 4.23 -1.73
N PHE A 24 -17.40 4.35 -1.79
CA PHE A 24 -16.50 3.39 -1.17
C PHE A 24 -16.48 3.49 0.35
N ASP A 25 -16.70 4.66 0.94
CA ASP A 25 -16.75 4.80 2.40
C ASP A 25 -17.97 4.07 2.98
N LYS A 26 -19.13 4.17 2.31
CA LYS A 26 -20.30 3.36 2.65
C LYS A 26 -20.08 1.87 2.41
N ALA A 27 -19.26 1.49 1.42
CA ALA A 27 -18.87 0.10 1.23
C ALA A 27 -18.04 -0.43 2.41
N LEU A 28 -17.07 0.36 2.90
CA LEU A 28 -16.24 0.01 4.05
C LEU A 28 -17.07 -0.18 5.33
N ASP A 29 -18.02 0.72 5.61
CA ASP A 29 -18.97 0.56 6.73
C ASP A 29 -19.81 -0.73 6.62
N LYS A 30 -20.26 -1.09 5.42
CA LYS A 30 -20.99 -2.34 5.20
C LYS A 30 -20.09 -3.57 5.33
N LEU A 31 -18.82 -3.49 4.91
CA LEU A 31 -17.85 -4.57 5.02
C LEU A 31 -17.46 -4.82 6.48
N SER A 32 -17.32 -3.78 7.31
CA SER A 32 -16.96 -3.93 8.75
C SER A 32 -18.02 -4.65 9.57
N LYS A 33 -19.28 -4.64 9.11
CA LYS A 33 -20.42 -5.35 9.72
C LYS A 33 -20.47 -6.84 9.35
N LEU A 34 -19.61 -7.31 8.46
CA LEU A 34 -19.52 -8.72 8.07
C LEU A 34 -18.44 -9.46 8.86
N PRO A 35 -18.46 -10.81 8.92
CA PRO A 35 -17.45 -11.59 9.66
C PRO A 35 -16.02 -11.31 9.14
N PRO A 36 -15.15 -10.63 9.92
CA PRO A 36 -13.91 -10.04 9.40
C PRO A 36 -12.97 -11.07 8.76
N ARG A 37 -12.78 -12.23 9.40
CA ARG A 37 -11.92 -13.31 8.86
C ARG A 37 -12.38 -13.81 7.49
N ARG A 38 -13.70 -13.91 7.26
CA ARG A 38 -14.23 -14.36 5.96
C ARG A 38 -14.10 -13.29 4.89
N VAL A 39 -14.34 -12.03 5.27
CA VAL A 39 -14.16 -10.87 4.38
C VAL A 39 -12.70 -10.77 3.92
N ILE A 40 -11.75 -10.81 4.86
CA ILE A 40 -10.31 -10.76 4.56
C ILE A 40 -9.91 -11.87 3.59
N ASN A 41 -10.40 -13.10 3.76
CA ASN A 41 -10.11 -14.19 2.83
C ASN A 41 -10.58 -13.89 1.39
N ILE A 42 -11.74 -13.24 1.24
CA ILE A 42 -12.29 -12.87 -0.07
C ILE A 42 -11.50 -11.70 -0.65
N LEU A 43 -11.15 -10.70 0.17
CA LEU A 43 -10.38 -9.54 -0.26
C LEU A 43 -8.97 -9.91 -0.69
N ILE A 44 -8.26 -10.77 0.07
CA ILE A 44 -6.94 -11.29 -0.32
C ILE A 44 -7.03 -12.02 -1.66
N ALA A 45 -8.07 -12.85 -1.87
CA ALA A 45 -8.29 -13.51 -3.15
C ALA A 45 -8.69 -12.53 -4.28
N SER A 46 -9.06 -11.29 -3.96
CA SER A 46 -9.40 -10.25 -4.94
C SER A 46 -8.18 -9.38 -5.31
N LEU A 47 -7.03 -9.59 -4.68
CA LEU A 47 -5.79 -8.88 -5.01
C LEU A 47 -5.20 -9.31 -6.36
N CYS A 48 -5.52 -10.52 -6.82
CA CYS A 48 -5.17 -11.04 -8.14
C CYS A 48 -6.29 -10.87 -9.18
N ASN A 49 -7.20 -9.92 -8.99
CA ASN A 49 -8.26 -9.64 -9.95
C ASN A 49 -7.71 -8.87 -11.17
N ASP A 50 -8.16 -9.23 -12.37
CA ASP A 50 -7.80 -8.54 -13.61
C ASP A 50 -8.36 -7.11 -13.68
N ASP A 51 -9.47 -6.86 -12.97
CA ASP A 51 -10.03 -5.52 -12.78
C ASP A 51 -9.20 -4.76 -11.73
N GLU A 52 -8.35 -3.85 -12.20
CA GLU A 52 -7.46 -3.07 -11.33
C GLU A 52 -8.24 -2.26 -10.28
N GLU A 53 -9.42 -1.73 -10.62
CA GLU A 53 -10.22 -0.97 -9.67
C GLU A 53 -10.68 -1.85 -8.50
N VAL A 54 -11.08 -3.09 -8.79
CA VAL A 54 -11.41 -4.09 -7.78
C VAL A 54 -10.20 -4.44 -6.93
N LYS A 55 -9.02 -4.65 -7.54
CA LYS A 55 -7.77 -4.91 -6.82
C LYS A 55 -7.47 -3.80 -5.82
N TRP A 56 -7.46 -2.54 -6.26
CA TRP A 56 -7.07 -1.41 -5.42
C TRP A 56 -8.10 -1.06 -4.34
N LYS A 57 -9.39 -1.24 -4.63
CA LYS A 57 -10.43 -1.17 -3.60
C LYS A 57 -10.32 -2.32 -2.62
N ALA A 58 -9.89 -3.51 -3.04
CA ALA A 58 -9.59 -4.61 -2.11
C ALA A 58 -8.40 -4.29 -1.20
N VAL A 59 -7.31 -3.72 -1.73
CA VAL A 59 -6.17 -3.21 -0.94
C VAL A 59 -6.65 -2.23 0.14
N SER A 60 -7.42 -1.22 -0.25
CA SER A 60 -7.97 -0.22 0.65
C SER A 60 -8.88 -0.83 1.73
N ALA A 61 -9.74 -1.78 1.34
CA ALA A 61 -10.63 -2.47 2.26
C ALA A 61 -9.88 -3.38 3.24
N ILE A 62 -8.79 -4.04 2.80
CA ILE A 62 -7.95 -4.84 3.68
C ILE A 62 -7.35 -3.96 4.77
N GLY A 63 -6.75 -2.81 4.42
CA GLY A 63 -6.17 -1.90 5.42
C GLY A 63 -7.17 -1.47 6.49
N PHE A 64 -8.37 -1.04 6.06
CA PHE A 64 -9.44 -0.64 6.96
C PHE A 64 -9.91 -1.79 7.88
N ILE A 65 -10.20 -2.97 7.30
CA ILE A 65 -10.72 -4.10 8.07
C ILE A 65 -9.66 -4.67 9.03
N VAL A 66 -8.40 -4.78 8.60
CA VAL A 66 -7.32 -5.27 9.47
C VAL A 66 -7.02 -4.28 10.59
N SER A 67 -7.08 -2.96 10.33
CA SER A 67 -6.96 -1.95 11.39
C SER A 67 -8.08 -2.09 12.43
N ASN A 68 -9.31 -2.36 12.00
CA ASN A 68 -10.44 -2.62 12.92
C ASN A 68 -10.28 -3.93 13.69
N ILE A 69 -9.63 -4.95 13.10
CA ILE A 69 -9.26 -6.18 13.81
C ILE A 69 -8.20 -5.84 14.86
N ALA A 70 -7.14 -5.13 14.50
CA ALA A 70 -6.03 -4.79 15.38
C ALA A 70 -6.46 -3.98 16.62
N ALA A 71 -7.41 -3.05 16.44
CA ALA A 71 -8.00 -2.27 17.52
C ALA A 71 -8.75 -3.12 18.58
N LYS A 72 -9.15 -4.36 18.23
CA LYS A 72 -9.86 -5.29 19.13
C LYS A 72 -8.99 -6.46 19.57
N ASP A 73 -8.15 -6.95 18.66
CA ASP A 73 -7.30 -8.13 18.81
C ASP A 73 -6.08 -7.97 17.88
N MET A 74 -4.99 -7.43 18.44
CA MET A 74 -3.73 -7.22 17.74
C MET A 74 -3.15 -8.54 17.21
N GLU A 75 -3.30 -9.65 17.94
CA GLU A 75 -2.73 -10.94 17.53
C GLU A 75 -3.48 -11.54 16.34
N ALA A 76 -4.79 -11.34 16.26
CA ALA A 76 -5.56 -11.67 15.07
C ALA A 76 -5.10 -10.85 13.85
N ALA A 77 -4.74 -9.58 14.02
CA ALA A 77 -4.19 -8.77 12.94
C ALA A 77 -2.78 -9.22 12.53
N ARG A 78 -1.91 -9.54 13.50
CA ARG A 78 -0.58 -10.15 13.21
C ARG A 78 -0.70 -11.45 12.45
N THR A 79 -1.72 -12.27 12.74
CA THR A 79 -2.00 -13.49 11.98
C THR A 79 -2.31 -13.19 10.51
N VAL A 80 -3.02 -12.10 10.21
CA VAL A 80 -3.24 -11.65 8.84
C VAL A 80 -1.92 -11.20 8.19
N MET A 81 -1.11 -10.38 8.88
CA MET A 81 0.19 -9.93 8.38
C MET A 81 1.14 -11.10 8.09
N ARG A 82 1.27 -12.06 9.00
CA ARG A 82 2.10 -13.28 8.80
C ARG A 82 1.62 -14.10 7.61
N ARG A 83 0.31 -14.17 7.37
CA ARG A 83 -0.24 -14.85 6.20
C ARG A 83 0.11 -14.14 4.89
N LEU A 84 0.05 -12.80 4.88
CA LEU A 84 0.49 -12.00 3.73
C LEU A 84 1.98 -12.22 3.46
N MET A 85 2.82 -12.16 4.49
CA MET A 85 4.25 -12.46 4.37
C MET A 85 4.50 -13.87 3.82
N TRP A 86 3.78 -14.87 4.32
CA TRP A 86 3.90 -16.24 3.80
C TRP A 86 3.57 -16.32 2.31
N SER A 87 2.57 -15.58 1.83
CA SER A 87 2.23 -15.57 0.38
C SER A 87 3.24 -14.87 -0.51
N LEU A 88 4.23 -14.18 0.06
CA LEU A 88 5.38 -13.62 -0.65
C LEU A 88 6.61 -14.54 -0.59
N ASN A 89 6.54 -15.64 0.15
CA ASN A 89 7.58 -16.65 0.16
C ASN A 89 7.44 -17.57 -1.06
N ASP A 90 8.56 -17.92 -1.69
CA ASP A 90 8.62 -18.83 -2.83
C ASP A 90 8.00 -20.20 -2.52
N GLU A 91 8.07 -20.65 -1.27
CA GLU A 91 7.47 -21.91 -0.80
C GLU A 91 5.92 -21.90 -0.81
N SER A 92 5.28 -20.74 -0.93
CA SER A 92 3.82 -20.64 -0.89
C SER A 92 3.12 -21.13 -2.16
N GLY A 93 3.87 -21.30 -3.25
CA GLY A 93 3.34 -21.71 -4.55
C GLY A 93 2.51 -20.64 -5.27
N GLY A 94 2.50 -19.40 -4.78
CA GLY A 94 1.82 -18.26 -5.39
C GLY A 94 2.74 -17.05 -5.52
N ILE A 95 2.43 -16.15 -6.46
CA ILE A 95 3.23 -14.94 -6.71
C ILE A 95 2.98 -13.86 -5.64
N GLY A 96 1.86 -13.91 -4.90
CA GLY A 96 1.56 -12.87 -3.90
C GLY A 96 1.12 -11.53 -4.50
N TRP A 97 0.40 -11.56 -5.63
CA TRP A 97 -0.16 -10.36 -6.29
C TRP A 97 -0.90 -9.45 -5.31
N GLY A 98 -0.57 -8.15 -5.33
CA GLY A 98 -1.23 -7.12 -4.53
C GLY A 98 -0.95 -7.18 -3.02
N VAL A 99 -0.17 -8.16 -2.57
CA VAL A 99 0.14 -8.36 -1.15
C VAL A 99 1.02 -7.25 -0.59
N PRO A 100 2.09 -6.79 -1.27
CA PRO A 100 2.90 -5.68 -0.77
C PRO A 100 2.09 -4.39 -0.60
N GLU A 101 1.19 -4.10 -1.55
CA GLU A 101 0.27 -2.96 -1.46
C GLU A 101 -0.67 -3.08 -0.26
N ALA A 102 -1.23 -4.27 -0.03
CA ALA A 102 -2.07 -4.54 1.13
C ALA A 102 -1.31 -4.38 2.45
N MET A 103 -0.07 -4.86 2.53
CA MET A 103 0.80 -4.66 3.72
C MET A 103 1.05 -3.16 3.97
N GLY A 104 1.40 -2.41 2.93
CA GLY A 104 1.59 -0.95 3.01
C GLY A 104 0.34 -0.22 3.52
N GLU A 105 -0.83 -0.55 2.97
CA GLU A 105 -2.10 0.07 3.40
C GLU A 105 -2.48 -0.29 4.84
N ILE A 106 -2.30 -1.55 5.27
CA ILE A 106 -2.54 -1.97 6.66
C ILE A 106 -1.70 -1.13 7.62
N MET A 107 -0.41 -0.98 7.34
CA MET A 107 0.50 -0.22 8.19
C MET A 107 0.19 1.28 8.17
N ALA A 108 -0.22 1.82 7.02
CA ALA A 108 -0.71 3.19 6.95
C ALA A 108 -1.94 3.38 7.86
N CYS A 109 -2.89 2.44 7.84
CA CYS A 109 -4.09 2.49 8.67
C CYS A 109 -3.82 2.28 10.18
N HIS A 110 -2.84 1.47 10.57
CA HIS A 110 -2.62 1.10 11.98
C HIS A 110 -1.16 1.23 12.45
N GLU A 111 -0.92 2.10 13.43
CA GLU A 111 0.41 2.46 13.94
C GLU A 111 1.20 1.29 14.51
N GLY A 112 0.62 0.54 15.45
CA GLY A 112 1.33 -0.59 16.05
C GLY A 112 1.69 -1.69 15.05
N LEU A 113 0.95 -1.80 13.93
CA LEU A 113 1.32 -2.73 12.86
C LEU A 113 2.44 -2.14 11.99
N ALA A 114 2.47 -0.83 11.79
CA ALA A 114 3.58 -0.17 11.12
C ALA A 114 4.89 -0.31 11.91
N GLU A 115 4.86 -0.09 13.23
CA GLU A 115 6.02 -0.25 14.10
C GLU A 115 6.59 -1.67 14.01
N GLU A 116 5.72 -2.68 14.06
CA GLU A 116 6.10 -4.09 13.99
C GLU A 116 6.55 -4.53 12.60
N PHE A 117 5.90 -4.10 11.51
CA PHE A 117 6.08 -4.72 10.19
C PHE A 117 6.77 -3.85 9.14
N ALA A 118 7.00 -2.55 9.38
CA ALA A 118 7.61 -1.67 8.37
C ALA A 118 9.01 -2.14 7.94
N HIS A 119 9.79 -2.72 8.88
CA HIS A 119 11.11 -3.27 8.59
C HIS A 119 11.06 -4.47 7.62
N ILE A 120 9.97 -5.25 7.65
CA ILE A 120 9.76 -6.38 6.73
C ILE A 120 9.44 -5.84 5.34
N LEU A 121 8.55 -4.85 5.21
CA LEU A 121 8.26 -4.24 3.91
C LEU A 121 9.52 -3.62 3.27
N LEU A 122 10.35 -2.94 4.08
CA LEU A 122 11.65 -2.42 3.63
C LEU A 122 12.63 -3.54 3.25
N SER A 123 12.55 -4.72 3.86
CA SER A 123 13.43 -5.84 3.53
C SER A 123 13.23 -6.39 2.13
N TYR A 124 12.06 -6.15 1.51
CA TYR A 124 11.76 -6.62 0.15
C TYR A 124 12.43 -5.80 -0.97
N ILE A 125 12.97 -4.61 -0.67
CA ILE A 125 13.80 -3.82 -1.61
C ILE A 125 15.29 -3.91 -1.30
N ARG A 126 15.68 -4.74 -0.33
CA ARG A 126 17.07 -4.90 0.11
C ARG A 126 17.68 -6.15 -0.51
N GLU A 127 18.69 -5.97 -1.36
CA GLU A 127 19.46 -7.06 -1.97
C GLU A 127 20.12 -7.98 -0.91
N ASP A 128 20.48 -7.44 0.25
CA ASP A 128 21.03 -8.17 1.39
C ASP A 128 19.96 -8.75 2.36
N GLY A 129 18.69 -8.69 1.97
CA GLY A 129 17.53 -9.08 2.79
C GLY A 129 16.60 -10.06 2.07
N ASN A 130 15.28 -9.83 2.18
CA ASN A 130 14.27 -10.65 1.51
C ASN A 130 13.96 -10.12 0.10
N TYR A 131 14.99 -9.78 -0.67
CA TYR A 131 14.84 -9.06 -1.93
C TYR A 131 13.82 -9.71 -2.86
N ILE A 132 12.83 -8.92 -3.32
CA ILE A 132 11.91 -9.35 -4.37
C ILE A 132 12.45 -8.85 -5.71
N ASP A 133 12.99 -9.78 -6.51
CA ASP A 133 13.53 -9.47 -7.84
C ASP A 133 12.43 -9.33 -8.91
N TYR A 134 11.26 -9.93 -8.67
CA TYR A 134 10.15 -9.88 -9.60
C TYR A 134 9.54 -8.46 -9.68
N GLN A 135 9.88 -7.73 -10.75
CA GLN A 135 9.55 -6.31 -10.93
C GLN A 135 8.09 -5.93 -10.66
N PRO A 136 7.07 -6.70 -11.11
CA PRO A 136 5.67 -6.36 -10.82
C PRO A 136 5.33 -6.33 -9.32
N LEU A 137 5.94 -7.19 -8.51
CA LEU A 137 5.78 -7.15 -7.06
C LEU A 137 6.59 -6.01 -6.44
N GLN A 138 7.76 -5.72 -6.99
CA GLN A 138 8.58 -4.59 -6.56
C GLN A 138 7.83 -3.26 -6.66
N ARG A 139 7.04 -3.05 -7.72
CA ARG A 139 6.11 -1.90 -7.84
C ARG A 139 5.18 -1.81 -6.64
N GLY A 140 4.60 -2.96 -6.23
CA GLY A 140 3.73 -3.04 -5.06
C GLY A 140 4.45 -2.71 -3.76
N VAL A 141 5.68 -3.18 -3.59
CA VAL A 141 6.50 -2.91 -2.40
C VAL A 141 6.78 -1.41 -2.28
N VAL A 142 7.31 -0.79 -3.35
CA VAL A 142 7.65 0.64 -3.34
C VAL A 142 6.40 1.50 -3.22
N TRP A 143 5.28 1.10 -3.83
CA TRP A 143 3.99 1.75 -3.59
C TRP A 143 3.59 1.68 -2.12
N GLY A 144 3.69 0.49 -1.49
CA GLY A 144 3.36 0.29 -0.09
C GLY A 144 4.22 1.15 0.84
N ILE A 145 5.50 1.31 0.52
CA ILE A 145 6.41 2.19 1.26
C ILE A 145 6.00 3.65 1.08
N GLY A 146 5.71 4.10 -0.14
CA GLY A 146 5.23 5.47 -0.39
C GLY A 146 3.90 5.75 0.32
N ARG A 147 2.99 4.78 0.34
CA ARG A 147 1.72 4.87 1.06
C ARG A 147 1.93 4.99 2.57
N LEU A 148 2.83 4.19 3.14
CA LEU A 148 3.18 4.29 4.54
C LEU A 148 3.86 5.64 4.85
N ALA A 149 4.78 6.11 4.00
CA ALA A 149 5.42 7.42 4.13
C ALA A 149 4.42 8.58 4.11
N GLN A 150 3.33 8.45 3.35
CA GLN A 150 2.29 9.48 3.26
C GLN A 150 1.58 9.71 4.60
N VAL A 151 1.48 8.67 5.45
CA VAL A 151 0.73 8.73 6.72
C VAL A 151 1.65 8.74 7.93
N ARG A 152 2.76 7.99 7.88
CA ARG A 152 3.68 7.72 9.00
C ARG A 152 5.14 7.86 8.56
N PRO A 153 5.55 9.03 8.07
CA PRO A 153 6.91 9.22 7.57
C PRO A 153 7.98 9.01 8.66
N GLU A 154 7.68 9.30 9.93
CA GLU A 154 8.63 9.13 11.04
C GLU A 154 9.09 7.68 11.22
N ILE A 155 8.17 6.71 11.17
CA ILE A 155 8.50 5.28 11.31
C ILE A 155 9.49 4.82 10.23
N LEU A 156 9.37 5.39 9.03
CA LEU A 156 10.27 5.08 7.91
C LEU A 156 11.59 5.85 8.02
N ARG A 157 11.57 7.10 8.49
CA ARG A 157 12.80 7.87 8.77
C ARG A 157 13.66 7.23 9.84
N GLU A 158 13.06 6.77 10.94
CA GLU A 158 13.75 6.04 12.02
C GLU A 158 14.44 4.76 11.52
N LYS A 159 13.93 4.18 10.42
CA LYS A 159 14.47 2.98 9.78
C LYS A 159 15.38 3.28 8.58
N ASP A 160 15.78 4.55 8.40
CA ASP A 160 16.66 5.00 7.32
C ASP A 160 16.14 4.58 5.92
N ALA A 161 14.82 4.69 5.73
CA ALA A 161 14.16 4.25 4.50
C ALA A 161 14.62 5.01 3.25
N THR A 162 15.08 6.26 3.38
CA THR A 162 15.62 7.04 2.25
C THR A 162 16.87 6.36 1.67
N ARG A 163 17.79 5.89 2.53
CA ARG A 163 18.96 5.12 2.08
C ARG A 163 18.55 3.83 1.37
N LEU A 164 17.55 3.13 1.91
CA LEU A 164 17.07 1.86 1.33
C LEU A 164 16.33 2.04 0.00
N LEU A 165 15.61 3.15 -0.19
CA LEU A 165 14.90 3.48 -1.43
C LEU A 165 15.81 4.03 -2.53
N CYS A 166 17.01 4.51 -2.17
CA CYS A 166 17.93 5.18 -3.09
C CYS A 166 18.27 4.36 -4.35
N PRO A 167 18.51 3.02 -4.28
CA PRO A 167 18.70 2.19 -5.46
C PRO A 167 17.48 2.14 -6.39
N CYS A 168 16.25 2.20 -5.86
CA CYS A 168 15.02 2.14 -6.65
C CYS A 168 14.86 3.33 -7.61
N LEU A 169 15.49 4.48 -7.33
CA LEU A 169 15.53 5.63 -8.26
C LEU A 169 16.27 5.31 -9.56
N GLY A 170 17.15 4.31 -9.56
CA GLY A 170 17.88 3.82 -10.73
C GLY A 170 17.32 2.53 -11.33
N SER A 171 16.13 2.07 -10.90
CA SER A 171 15.54 0.83 -11.40
C SER A 171 15.31 0.88 -12.91
N SER A 172 15.44 -0.26 -13.60
CA SER A 172 15.06 -0.38 -15.01
C SER A 172 13.55 -0.20 -15.24
N ASP A 173 12.73 -0.44 -14.21
CA ASP A 173 11.29 -0.25 -14.24
C ASP A 173 10.91 1.21 -13.92
N ALA A 174 10.27 1.89 -14.89
CA ALA A 174 9.88 3.29 -14.75
C ALA A 174 8.86 3.54 -13.62
N THR A 175 7.97 2.57 -13.36
CA THR A 175 6.98 2.67 -12.28
C THR A 175 7.69 2.62 -10.92
N VAL A 176 8.69 1.75 -10.78
CA VAL A 176 9.53 1.70 -9.57
C VAL A 176 10.26 3.03 -9.36
N ARG A 177 10.89 3.61 -10.40
CA ARG A 177 11.55 4.93 -10.30
C ARG A 177 10.58 6.02 -9.85
N ALA A 178 9.41 6.10 -10.47
CA ALA A 178 8.37 7.08 -10.16
C ALA A 178 7.85 6.96 -8.72
N LEU A 179 7.59 5.74 -8.25
CA LEU A 179 7.13 5.47 -6.88
C LEU A 179 8.24 5.73 -5.85
N ALA A 180 9.50 5.44 -6.18
CA ALA A 180 10.63 5.75 -5.32
C ALA A 180 10.82 7.26 -5.18
N ALA A 181 10.69 8.03 -6.27
CA ALA A 181 10.70 9.48 -6.22
C ALA A 181 9.56 10.03 -5.35
N TRP A 182 8.35 9.48 -5.48
CA TRP A 182 7.21 9.83 -4.61
C TRP A 182 7.51 9.59 -3.13
N ALA A 183 8.00 8.40 -2.78
CA ALA A 183 8.32 8.05 -1.40
C ALA A 183 9.45 8.93 -0.84
N MET A 184 10.49 9.20 -1.62
CA MET A 184 11.57 10.12 -1.25
C MET A 184 11.07 11.52 -0.95
N GLY A 185 10.18 12.07 -1.79
CA GLY A 185 9.56 13.37 -1.55
C GLY A 185 8.77 13.46 -0.24
N LEU A 186 8.20 12.35 0.23
CA LEU A 186 7.47 12.30 1.50
C LEU A 186 8.40 12.16 2.72
N LEU A 187 9.55 11.53 2.54
CA LEU A 187 10.51 11.26 3.62
C LEU A 187 11.54 12.39 3.81
N GLY A 188 11.78 13.17 2.75
CA GLY A 188 12.83 14.19 2.65
C GLY A 188 13.91 13.76 1.66
N VAL A 189 14.43 14.72 0.88
CA VAL A 189 15.35 14.42 -0.24
C VAL A 189 16.84 14.45 0.14
N GLU A 190 17.16 14.68 1.41
CA GLU A 190 18.55 14.80 1.85
C GLU A 190 19.32 13.49 1.58
N GLY A 191 20.40 13.59 0.82
CA GLY A 191 21.20 12.45 0.35
C GLY A 191 20.74 11.79 -0.98
N SER A 192 19.54 12.11 -1.48
CA SER A 192 19.01 11.56 -2.75
C SER A 192 18.74 12.60 -3.84
N ARG A 193 18.91 13.89 -3.53
CA ARG A 193 18.71 15.02 -4.47
C ARG A 193 19.34 14.82 -5.84
N SER A 194 20.62 14.47 -5.93
CA SER A 194 21.31 14.29 -7.22
C SER A 194 20.70 13.18 -8.09
N ARG A 195 20.23 12.09 -7.46
CA ARG A 195 19.54 11.00 -8.16
C ARG A 195 18.13 11.41 -8.61
N LEU A 196 17.43 12.22 -7.80
CA LEU A 196 16.14 12.79 -8.21
C LEU A 196 16.30 13.78 -9.36
N GLU A 197 17.34 14.62 -9.35
CA GLU A 197 17.65 15.55 -10.44
C GLU A 197 17.93 14.80 -11.76
N ALA A 198 18.61 13.65 -11.70
CA ALA A 198 18.83 12.80 -12.86
C ALA A 198 17.53 12.26 -13.51
N LEU A 199 16.42 12.22 -12.75
CA LEU A 199 15.11 11.79 -13.25
C LEU A 199 14.30 12.93 -13.89
N LEU A 200 14.74 14.19 -13.79
CA LEU A 200 14.00 15.34 -14.34
C LEU A 200 13.85 15.32 -15.86
N THR A 201 14.69 14.55 -16.56
CA THR A 201 14.62 14.34 -18.01
C THR A 201 13.91 13.03 -18.39
N ASP A 202 13.55 12.18 -17.42
CA ASP A 202 12.85 10.92 -17.67
C ASP A 202 11.36 11.17 -17.91
N ASN A 203 10.99 11.28 -19.18
CA ASN A 203 9.61 11.55 -19.59
C ASN A 203 8.76 10.28 -19.76
N THR A 204 9.22 9.12 -19.28
CA THR A 204 8.46 7.86 -19.38
C THR A 204 7.14 7.98 -18.62
N GLU A 205 6.04 7.64 -19.29
CA GLU A 205 4.71 7.63 -18.68
C GLU A 205 4.48 6.38 -17.85
N VAL A 206 3.85 6.56 -16.69
CA VAL A 206 3.52 5.50 -15.73
C VAL A 206 2.08 5.66 -15.27
N HIS A 207 1.40 4.54 -15.06
CA HIS A 207 0.03 4.51 -14.54
C HIS A 207 0.10 4.24 -13.04
N LEU A 208 -0.26 5.23 -12.23
CA LEU A 208 -0.16 5.16 -10.78
C LEU A 208 -1.54 5.23 -10.15
N TYR A 209 -1.72 4.48 -9.06
CA TYR A 209 -2.85 4.63 -8.17
C TYR A 209 -2.41 5.47 -6.95
N ARG A 210 -2.95 6.67 -6.77
CA ARG A 210 -2.67 7.54 -5.62
C ARG A 210 -3.96 8.18 -5.15
N ASP A 211 -4.12 8.35 -3.84
CA ASP A 211 -5.28 9.03 -3.25
C ASP A 211 -6.63 8.50 -3.78
N ARG A 212 -6.70 7.18 -3.94
CA ARG A 212 -7.84 6.41 -4.48
C ARG A 212 -8.19 6.62 -5.97
N HIS A 213 -7.32 7.24 -6.75
CA HIS A 213 -7.54 7.51 -8.17
C HIS A 213 -6.38 6.97 -9.02
N PHE A 214 -6.71 6.51 -10.23
CA PHE A 214 -5.71 6.24 -11.26
C PHE A 214 -5.37 7.52 -12.01
N GLY A 215 -4.09 7.68 -12.32
CA GLY A 215 -3.61 8.77 -13.16
C GLY A 215 -2.36 8.39 -13.92
N VAL A 216 -2.26 8.90 -15.15
CA VAL A 216 -1.02 8.89 -15.92
C VAL A 216 -0.13 9.99 -15.39
N ARG A 217 1.12 9.65 -15.06
CA ARG A 217 2.16 10.56 -14.58
C ARG A 217 3.45 10.30 -15.34
N ARG A 218 4.39 11.25 -15.30
CA ARG A 218 5.75 11.02 -15.81
C ARG A 218 6.75 10.89 -14.65
N VAL A 219 7.79 10.09 -14.85
CA VAL A 219 8.87 9.95 -13.84
C VAL A 219 9.45 11.33 -13.47
N SER A 220 9.67 12.20 -14.46
CA SER A 220 10.15 13.57 -14.27
C SER A 220 9.22 14.45 -13.43
N GLU A 221 7.90 14.26 -13.52
CA GLU A 221 6.95 14.98 -12.67
C GLU A 221 7.05 14.54 -11.21
N MET A 222 7.21 13.23 -10.99
CA MET A 222 7.36 12.66 -9.65
C MET A 222 8.66 13.13 -8.99
N ALA A 223 9.75 13.20 -9.76
CA ALA A 223 11.02 13.74 -9.32
C ALA A 223 10.92 15.25 -8.98
N ARG A 224 10.22 16.03 -9.82
CA ARG A 224 9.97 17.46 -9.56
C ARG A 224 9.12 17.68 -8.31
N GLU A 225 8.06 16.89 -8.13
CA GLU A 225 7.26 16.90 -6.89
C GLU A 225 8.12 16.61 -5.66
N ALA A 226 9.02 15.62 -5.74
CA ALA A 226 9.90 15.26 -4.65
C ALA A 226 10.87 16.39 -4.28
N LEU A 227 11.54 16.96 -5.28
CA LEU A 227 12.49 18.07 -5.09
C LEU A 227 11.81 19.36 -4.59
N GLY A 228 10.56 19.61 -5.00
CA GLY A 228 9.76 20.74 -4.52
C GLY A 228 9.13 20.52 -3.13
N SER A 229 9.17 19.30 -2.60
CA SER A 229 8.62 19.00 -1.27
C SER A 229 9.49 19.55 -0.13
N ASP A 230 10.77 19.87 -0.39
CA ASP A 230 11.66 20.57 0.53
C ASP A 230 11.07 21.91 1.03
N GLU A 231 10.29 22.61 0.22
CA GLU A 231 9.66 23.89 0.61
C GLU A 231 8.33 23.71 1.37
N VAL A 232 7.69 22.54 1.27
CA VAL A 232 6.28 22.36 1.63
C VAL A 232 6.07 21.44 2.83
N ILE A 233 7.03 20.56 3.16
CA ILE A 233 6.96 19.67 4.34
C ILE A 233 6.88 20.48 5.65
N ALA A 234 7.42 21.71 5.68
CA ALA A 234 7.25 22.64 6.80
C ALA A 234 5.78 23.07 7.05
N SER A 235 4.90 22.97 6.05
CA SER A 235 3.51 23.46 6.10
C SER A 235 2.44 22.35 6.08
N LYS A 236 2.70 21.18 5.46
CA LYS A 236 1.65 20.16 5.20
C LYS A 236 1.41 19.14 6.31
N SER A 237 2.31 19.00 7.29
CA SER A 237 2.15 18.11 8.45
C SER A 237 0.87 18.39 9.28
N LEU A 238 0.25 19.58 9.12
CA LEU A 238 -1.00 19.95 9.78
C LEU A 238 -2.29 19.52 9.04
N ILE A 239 -2.27 19.32 7.71
CA ILE A 239 -3.51 19.21 6.90
C ILE A 239 -3.91 17.75 6.69
N ILE A 240 -2.96 16.84 6.46
CA ILE A 240 -3.26 15.41 6.19
C ILE A 240 -3.78 14.71 7.46
N ARG A 241 -3.39 15.17 8.66
CA ARG A 241 -3.96 14.70 9.93
C ARG A 241 -5.47 14.89 10.02
N ARG A 242 -6.06 15.88 9.32
CA ARG A 242 -7.49 16.21 9.44
C ARG A 242 -8.44 15.25 8.70
N GLN A 243 -8.02 14.61 7.61
CA GLN A 243 -8.93 13.74 6.84
C GLN A 243 -9.18 12.37 7.51
N TRP A 244 -8.31 11.92 8.41
CA TRP A 244 -8.49 10.66 9.14
C TRP A 244 -8.89 10.84 10.62
N THR A 245 -8.71 12.03 11.22
CA THR A 245 -9.27 12.31 12.56
C THR A 245 -10.79 12.30 12.59
N THR A 246 -11.46 12.51 11.45
CA THR A 246 -12.92 12.42 11.33
C THR A 246 -13.45 10.99 11.54
N PHE A 247 -12.60 9.96 11.43
CA PHE A 247 -12.98 8.56 11.64
C PHE A 247 -12.76 8.04 13.07
N LYS A 248 -12.11 8.80 13.96
CA LYS A 248 -11.94 8.42 15.38
C LYS A 248 -13.05 8.97 16.31
N LYS A 249 -14.04 9.68 15.77
CA LYS A 249 -15.15 10.29 16.56
C LYS A 249 -16.55 9.87 16.12
N GLY A 250 -16.70 8.70 15.49
CA GLY A 250 -18.00 8.09 15.17
C GLY A 250 -18.17 6.77 15.91
#